data_AF-A0A832CN06-F1
#
_entry.id   AF-A0A832CN06-F1
#
_cell.length_a   1.000
_cell.length_b   1.000
_cell.length_c   1.000
_cell.angle_alpha   90.00
_cell.angle_beta   90.00
_cell.angle_gamma   90.00
#
_symmetry.space_group_name_H-M   'P 1'
#
loop_
_entity.id
_entity.type
_entity.pdbx_description
1 polymer ?
#
loop_
_entity_poly.entity_id
_entity_poly.type
_entity_poly.pdbx_seq_one_letter_code
_entity_poly.pdbx_strand_id
1 'polypeptide(L)' 'MMKGVIIDDAKLFNEKLKEWEDFYNYQRPHAALNGQTPYERFREKMKLCV' A
#
# COMPACT_ATOMS: atom_id res chain seq x y z
N MET A 1 -24.44 24.86 18.67
CA MET A 1 -23.47 23.80 18.99
C MET A 1 -23.34 22.90 17.78
N MET A 2 -22.18 22.81 17.13
CA MET A 2 -21.96 21.80 16.10
C MET A 2 -21.74 20.46 16.79
N LYS A 3 -22.66 19.51 16.58
CA LYS A 3 -22.45 18.10 16.93
C LYS A 3 -21.43 17.53 15.94
N GLY A 4 -20.15 17.78 16.20
CA GLY A 4 -19.08 17.03 15.56
C GLY A 4 -19.15 15.59 16.04
N VAL A 5 -19.52 14.67 15.15
CA VAL A 5 -19.39 13.24 15.42
C VAL A 5 -17.89 12.96 15.42
N ILE A 6 -17.33 12.66 16.59
CA ILE A 6 -15.97 12.13 16.68
C ILE A 6 -16.04 10.68 16.21
N ILE A 7 -15.64 10.44 14.97
CA ILE A 7 -15.46 9.11 14.41
C ILE A 7 -14.10 8.62 14.90
N ASP A 8 -14.06 7.98 16.07
CA ASP A 8 -12.90 7.20 16.53
C ASP A 8 -12.89 5.85 15.81
N ASP A 9 -12.64 5.88 14.50
CA ASP A 9 -12.58 4.68 13.68
C ASP A 9 -11.14 4.42 13.23
N ALA A 10 -10.24 4.45 14.22
CA ALA A 10 -8.85 4.03 14.03
C ALA A 10 -8.78 2.62 13.40
N LYS A 11 -9.78 1.77 13.66
CA LYS A 11 -9.93 0.48 13.02
C LYS A 11 -10.14 0.60 11.51
N LEU A 12 -11.16 1.34 11.05
CA LEU A 12 -11.40 1.57 9.62
C LEU A 12 -10.22 2.27 8.95
N PHE A 13 -9.57 3.21 9.63
CA PHE A 13 -8.35 3.83 9.12
C PHE A 13 -7.26 2.79 8.86
N ASN A 14 -6.99 1.92 9.84
CA ASN A 14 -6.00 0.86 9.70
C ASN A 14 -6.38 -0.14 8.58
N GLU A 15 -7.65 -0.47 8.44
CA GLU A 15 -8.14 -1.33 7.35
C GLU A 15 -7.87 -0.69 5.97
N LYS A 16 -8.17 0.60 5.81
CA LYS A 16 -7.92 1.32 4.56
C LYS A 16 -6.45 1.58 4.28
N LEU A 17 -5.65 1.80 5.32
CA LEU A 17 -4.20 1.90 5.19
C LEU A 17 -3.62 0.58 4.68
N LYS A 18 -4.07 -0.54 5.24
CA LYS A 18 -3.61 -1.87 4.81
C LYS A 18 -3.99 -2.16 3.35
N GLU A 19 -5.22 -1.85 2.96
CA GLU A 19 -5.68 -1.98 1.57
C GLU A 19 -4.79 -1.16 0.61
N TRP A 20 -4.46 0.08 1.00
CA TRP A 20 -3.60 0.94 0.21
C TRP A 20 -2.15 0.44 0.13
N GLU A 21 -1.59 -0.04 1.24
CA GLU A 21 -0.25 -0.63 1.28
C GLU A 21 -0.14 -1.85 0.36
N ASP A 22 -1.16 -2.71 0.34
CA ASP A 22 -1.18 -3.90 -0.50
C ASP A 22 -1.28 -3.53 -1.99
N PHE A 23 -2.16 -2.58 -2.34
CA PHE A 23 -2.24 -2.05 -3.71
C PHE A 23 -0.90 -1.45 -4.16
N TYR A 24 -0.29 -0.58 -3.35
CA TYR A 24 0.94 0.11 -3.71
C TYR A 24 2.11 -0.87 -3.91
N ASN A 25 2.27 -1.84 -3.00
CA ASN A 25 3.44 -2.72 -3.01
C ASN A 25 3.33 -3.88 -4.00
N TYR A 26 2.11 -4.35 -4.30
CA TYR A 26 1.92 -5.59 -5.07
C TYR A 26 1.11 -5.45 -6.36
N GLN A 27 0.39 -4.36 -6.57
CA GLN A 27 -0.51 -4.23 -7.72
C GLN A 27 -0.18 -3.01 -8.60
N ARG A 28 0.48 -1.99 -8.04
CA ARG A 28 0.76 -0.75 -8.73
C ARG A 28 2.14 -0.78 -9.43
N PRO A 29 2.20 -0.85 -10.77
CA PRO A 29 3.46 -0.70 -11.49
C PRO A 29 3.95 0.75 -11.39
N HIS A 30 5.26 0.92 -11.18
CA HIS A 30 5.88 2.24 -11.04
C HIS A 30 6.83 2.52 -12.19
N ALA A 31 6.67 3.66 -12.87
CA ALA A 31 7.54 4.07 -13.97
C ALA A 31 9.02 4.19 -13.54
N ALA A 32 9.28 4.70 -12.34
CA ALA A 32 10.63 4.77 -11.76
C ALA A 32 11.25 3.39 -11.47
N LEU A 33 10.42 2.33 -11.43
CA LEU A 33 10.85 0.94 -11.27
C LEU A 33 10.74 0.17 -12.60
N ASN A 34 10.82 0.88 -13.73
CA ASN A 34 10.71 0.29 -15.07
C ASN A 34 9.42 -0.54 -15.26
N GLY A 35 8.31 -0.06 -14.68
CA GLY A 35 7.01 -0.73 -14.77
C GLY A 35 6.80 -1.87 -13.77
N GLN A 36 7.78 -2.19 -12.93
CA GLN A 36 7.60 -3.17 -11.85
C GLN A 36 6.86 -2.59 -10.65
N THR A 37 6.24 -3.46 -9.87
CA THR A 37 5.80 -3.17 -8.50
C THR A 37 6.99 -3.13 -7.54
N PRO A 38 6.86 -2.46 -6.38
CA PRO A 38 7.91 -2.46 -5.36
C PRO A 38 8.33 -3.86 -4.92
N TYR A 39 7.39 -4.80 -4.78
CA TYR A 39 7.68 -6.17 -4.37
C TYR A 39 8.45 -6.95 -5.44
N GLU A 40 8.10 -6.80 -6.71
CA GLU A 40 8.85 -7.42 -7.82
C GLU A 40 10.29 -6.89 -7.87
N ARG A 41 10.47 -5.57 -7.73
CA ARG A 41 11.80 -4.96 -7.68
C ARG A 41 12.63 -5.47 -6.50
N PHE A 42 11.98 -5.67 -5.35
CA PHE A 42 12.60 -6.27 -4.18
C PHE A 42 13.05 -7.72 -4.47
N ARG A 43 12.19 -8.56 -5.04
CA ARG A 43 12.53 -9.95 -5.39
C ARG A 43 13.73 -10.03 -6.32
N GLU A 44 13.76 -9.17 -7.34
CA GLU A 44 14.89 -9.07 -8.27
C GLU A 44 16.20 -8.72 -7.54
N LYS A 45 16.18 -7.68 -6.68
CA LYS A 45 17.36 -7.26 -5.92
C LYS A 45 17.84 -8.31 -4.93
N MET A 46 16.91 -9.08 -4.35
CA MET A 46 17.21 -10.16 -3.41
C MET A 46 17.59 -11.46 -4.10
N LYS A 47 17.63 -11.50 -5.44
CA LYS A 47 17.88 -12.71 -6.24
C LYS A 47 16.95 -13.86 -5.87
N LEU A 48 15.74 -13.53 -5.42
CA LEU A 48 14.67 -14.50 -5.25
C LEU A 48 14.21 -14.83 -6.67
N CYS A 49 14.18 -16.12 -7.04
CA CYS A 49 13.73 -16.56 -8.36
C CYS A 49 12.48 -15.78 -8.75
N VAL A 50 12.59 -15.01 -9.85
CA VAL A 50 11.50 -14.15 -10.34
C VAL A 50 10.45 -15.03 -10.97
#